data_AF-A0A6C0GLI2-F1
#
_entry.id   AF-A0A6C0GLI2-F1
#
_cell.length_a   1.000
_cell.length_b   1.000
_cell.length_c   1.000
_cell.angle_alpha   90.00
_cell.angle_beta   90.00
_cell.angle_gamma   90.00
#
_symmetry.space_group_name_H-M   'P 1'
#
loop_
_entity.id
_entity.type
_entity.pdbx_description
1 polymer ?
#
loop_
_entity_poly.entity_id
_entity_poly.type
_entity_poly.pdbx_seq_one_letter_code
_entity_poly.pdbx_strand_id
1 'polypeptide(L)'
;MKRTLFFLFILLLAITWSCQTESDFSSSPPQPEFSSTQEVSSRSQQTISSQMLNNVAVDVINLNFGQEFYPITLTQIKGVSQQQFTQWLQSSAIASAHQGLLPVLANTATEYIIISNVTVRATGKQTTVAMIGVPSQLTGQYAEAIILEEKSNIPASMQLKICIWKKCTPYAKCVTRIRPFPANVACPTDQCNVNNPCVMYAVPPGTTIGLASLRSAIAAF
;
A
#
# COMPACT_ATOMS: atom_id res chain seq x y z
N MET A 1 17.58 -37.60 -42.37
CA MET A 1 17.21 -36.21 -42.79
C MET A 1 15.69 -36.11 -42.86
N LYS A 2 15.10 -35.00 -42.37
CA LYS A 2 13.68 -34.57 -42.48
C LYS A 2 12.67 -35.10 -41.43
N ARG A 3 12.95 -34.92 -40.14
CA ARG A 3 11.91 -34.80 -39.07
C ARG A 3 11.93 -33.45 -38.36
N THR A 4 13.03 -32.70 -38.47
CA THR A 4 13.21 -31.36 -37.89
C THR A 4 12.57 -30.24 -38.71
N LEU A 5 12.08 -30.51 -39.93
CA LEU A 5 11.52 -29.49 -40.83
C LEU A 5 9.99 -29.34 -40.69
N PHE A 6 9.31 -30.29 -40.03
CA PHE A 6 7.85 -30.25 -39.87
C PHE A 6 7.41 -29.41 -38.65
N PHE A 7 8.20 -29.42 -37.58
CA PHE A 7 7.89 -28.63 -36.37
C PHE A 7 8.18 -27.13 -36.54
N LEU A 8 9.01 -26.75 -37.50
CA LEU A 8 9.32 -25.34 -37.80
C LEU A 8 8.18 -24.63 -38.56
N PHE A 9 7.26 -25.37 -39.19
CA PHE A 9 6.12 -24.81 -39.91
C PHE A 9 4.92 -24.50 -38.99
N ILE A 10 4.76 -25.24 -37.89
CA ILE A 10 3.67 -25.03 -36.92
C ILE A 10 3.98 -23.84 -35.99
N LEU A 11 5.27 -23.53 -35.75
CA LEU A 11 5.68 -22.37 -34.95
C LEU A 11 5.56 -21.02 -35.69
N LEU A 12 5.41 -21.03 -37.03
CA LEU A 12 5.28 -19.83 -37.87
C LEU A 12 3.83 -19.42 -38.16
N LEU A 13 2.83 -20.23 -37.78
CA LEU A 13 1.41 -20.00 -38.08
C LEU A 13 0.59 -19.36 -36.94
N ALA A 14 1.23 -19.01 -35.82
CA ALA A 14 0.57 -18.35 -34.68
C ALA A 14 0.96 -16.87 -34.51
N ILE A 15 1.62 -16.28 -35.50
CA ILE A 15 2.00 -14.85 -35.54
C ILE A 15 1.27 -14.17 -36.71
N THR A 16 -0.05 -14.27 -36.77
CA THR A 16 -0.91 -13.38 -37.57
C THR A 16 -2.30 -13.30 -36.94
N TRP A 17 -2.42 -12.68 -35.77
CA TRP A 17 -3.68 -12.05 -35.35
C TRP A 17 -3.34 -10.64 -34.88
N SER A 18 -3.15 -9.77 -35.87
CA SER A 18 -3.19 -8.33 -35.74
C SER A 18 -4.37 -7.83 -36.56
N CYS A 19 -5.11 -6.91 -35.96
CA CYS A 19 -5.98 -5.92 -36.60
C CYS A 19 -6.99 -6.44 -37.63
N GLN A 20 -8.22 -6.68 -37.17
CA GLN A 20 -9.38 -6.50 -38.03
C GLN A 20 -10.08 -5.20 -37.64
N THR A 21 -9.66 -4.14 -38.31
CA THR A 21 -10.42 -2.90 -38.49
C THR A 21 -11.23 -3.08 -39.76
N GLU A 22 -12.56 -3.19 -39.64
CA GLU A 22 -13.47 -2.88 -40.73
C GLU A 22 -14.48 -1.87 -40.21
N SER A 23 -14.23 -0.62 -40.59
CA SER A 23 -15.18 0.48 -40.58
C SER A 23 -15.89 0.46 -41.93
N ASP A 24 -17.17 0.13 -41.96
CA ASP A 24 -18.05 0.48 -43.07
C ASP A 24 -19.14 1.43 -42.57
N PHE A 25 -19.17 2.59 -43.24
CA PHE A 25 -20.13 3.67 -43.09
C PHE A 25 -21.38 3.39 -43.93
N SER A 26 -22.50 3.96 -43.49
CA SER A 26 -23.74 4.24 -44.22
C SER A 26 -24.76 3.12 -44.43
N SER A 27 -25.77 3.10 -43.56
CA SER A 27 -27.15 3.45 -43.96
C SER A 27 -28.07 3.60 -42.74
N SER A 28 -28.72 4.76 -42.64
CA SER A 28 -29.86 5.09 -41.75
C SER A 28 -31.12 5.27 -42.64
N PRO A 29 -32.39 5.31 -42.16
CA PRO A 29 -33.00 4.96 -40.86
C PRO A 29 -34.31 4.09 -41.09
N PRO A 30 -35.33 3.95 -40.18
CA PRO A 30 -36.11 5.02 -39.53
C PRO A 30 -36.26 4.89 -38.00
N GLN A 31 -36.48 6.05 -37.40
CA GLN A 31 -36.93 6.32 -36.02
C GLN A 31 -38.35 5.78 -35.78
N PRO A 32 -38.68 5.38 -34.54
CA PRO A 32 -39.95 5.82 -33.95
C PRO A 32 -39.82 6.36 -32.52
N GLU A 33 -40.92 6.91 -32.05
CA GLU A 33 -41.09 7.97 -31.06
C GLU A 33 -40.84 7.57 -29.59
N PHE A 34 -40.59 8.60 -28.76
CA PHE A 34 -40.69 8.54 -27.31
C PHE A 34 -42.13 8.27 -26.86
N SER A 35 -42.34 7.26 -26.00
CA SER A 35 -43.00 7.45 -24.70
C SER A 35 -43.03 6.22 -23.80
N SER A 36 -42.80 6.53 -22.52
CA SER A 36 -43.29 5.89 -21.29
C SER A 36 -42.88 4.46 -20.94
N THR A 37 -41.97 4.41 -19.98
CA THR A 37 -42.06 3.59 -18.75
C THR A 37 -42.15 2.07 -18.92
N GLN A 38 -40.99 1.42 -18.94
CA GLN A 38 -40.84 0.07 -18.40
C GLN A 38 -39.54 -0.02 -17.60
N GLU A 39 -39.68 -0.52 -16.38
CA GLU A 39 -38.63 -0.89 -15.45
C GLU A 39 -37.56 -1.72 -16.14
N VAL A 40 -36.34 -1.21 -16.21
CA VAL A 40 -35.15 -2.02 -16.50
C VAL A 40 -34.25 -1.97 -15.28
N SER A 41 -34.47 -2.97 -14.44
CA SER A 41 -33.43 -3.84 -13.91
C SER A 41 -32.15 -3.15 -13.44
N SER A 42 -32.14 -2.86 -12.14
CA SER A 42 -31.07 -3.28 -11.23
C SER A 42 -29.64 -3.22 -11.77
N ARG A 43 -29.13 -2.02 -12.09
CA ARG A 43 -27.70 -1.78 -11.92
C ARG A 43 -27.47 -1.54 -10.44
N SER A 44 -27.19 -2.63 -9.73
CA SER A 44 -26.62 -2.57 -8.38
C SER A 44 -25.41 -1.65 -8.41
N GLN A 45 -25.58 -0.39 -8.01
CA GLN A 45 -24.51 0.35 -7.38
C GLN A 45 -24.14 -0.49 -6.16
N GLN A 46 -23.17 -1.37 -6.35
CA GLN A 46 -22.67 -2.24 -5.33
C GLN A 46 -21.99 -1.32 -4.34
N THR A 47 -22.73 -0.92 -3.31
CA THR A 47 -22.20 -0.27 -2.12
C THR A 47 -21.10 -1.20 -1.62
N ILE A 48 -19.85 -0.88 -1.94
CA ILE A 48 -18.71 -1.66 -1.50
C ILE A 48 -18.81 -1.65 0.02
N SER A 49 -19.02 -2.81 0.63
CA SER A 49 -19.13 -2.88 2.08
C SER A 49 -17.83 -2.39 2.69
N SER A 50 -17.89 -1.72 3.85
CA SER A 50 -16.68 -1.27 4.55
C SER A 50 -15.69 -2.42 4.77
N GLN A 51 -16.20 -3.63 4.99
CA GLN A 51 -15.39 -4.84 5.09
C GLN A 51 -14.61 -5.17 3.80
N MET A 52 -15.22 -4.98 2.63
CA MET A 52 -14.53 -5.17 1.35
C MET A 52 -13.47 -4.10 1.12
N LEU A 53 -13.73 -2.84 1.49
CA LEU A 53 -12.72 -1.76 1.45
C LEU A 53 -11.54 -2.07 2.39
N ASN A 54 -11.82 -2.54 3.61
CA ASN A 54 -10.79 -2.87 4.59
C ASN A 54 -9.93 -4.04 4.11
N ASN A 55 -10.50 -5.06 3.47
CA ASN A 55 -9.73 -6.17 2.90
C ASN A 55 -8.77 -5.69 1.81
N VAL A 56 -9.23 -4.83 0.89
CA VAL A 56 -8.36 -4.22 -0.12
C VAL A 56 -7.26 -3.38 0.53
N ALA A 57 -7.58 -2.66 1.60
CA ALA A 57 -6.58 -1.88 2.36
C ALA A 57 -5.52 -2.79 3.00
N VAL A 58 -5.90 -3.94 3.56
CA VAL A 58 -4.97 -4.94 4.08
C VAL A 58 -4.04 -5.46 2.99
N ASP A 59 -4.57 -5.74 1.80
CA ASP A 59 -3.75 -6.20 0.67
C ASP A 59 -2.71 -5.14 0.27
N VAL A 60 -3.10 -3.87 0.22
CA VAL A 60 -2.16 -2.76 -0.05
C VAL A 60 -1.08 -2.67 1.03
N ILE A 61 -1.43 -2.79 2.31
CA ILE A 61 -0.46 -2.81 3.42
C ILE A 61 0.50 -3.99 3.26
N ASN A 62 -0.01 -5.18 2.96
CA ASN A 62 0.80 -6.38 2.76
C ASN A 62 1.72 -6.28 1.54
N LEU A 63 1.29 -5.65 0.45
CA LEU A 63 2.15 -5.40 -0.71
C LEU A 63 3.33 -4.47 -0.37
N ASN A 64 3.09 -3.46 0.47
CA ASN A 64 4.14 -2.53 0.91
C ASN A 64 5.17 -3.18 1.83
N PHE A 65 4.78 -4.23 2.58
CA PHE A 65 5.61 -4.81 3.64
C PHE A 65 5.87 -6.31 3.54
N GLY A 66 5.53 -6.95 2.41
CA GLY A 66 5.60 -8.40 2.24
C GLY A 66 6.99 -9.01 2.42
N GLN A 67 8.05 -8.21 2.27
CA GLN A 67 9.44 -8.62 2.52
C GLN A 67 9.87 -8.49 3.99
N GLU A 68 9.15 -7.71 4.79
CA GLU A 68 9.52 -7.38 6.17
C GLU A 68 8.66 -8.13 7.19
N PHE A 69 7.36 -8.23 6.91
CA PHE A 69 6.38 -8.85 7.79
C PHE A 69 5.76 -10.07 7.13
N TYR A 70 5.39 -11.05 7.95
CA TYR A 70 4.41 -12.05 7.53
C TYR A 70 3.07 -11.35 7.20
N PRO A 71 2.21 -11.97 6.36
CA PRO A 71 0.94 -11.36 5.99
C PRO A 71 0.14 -10.92 7.21
N ILE A 72 -0.17 -9.62 7.25
CA ILE A 72 -1.01 -8.99 8.25
C ILE A 72 -2.46 -9.31 7.92
N THR A 73 -3.23 -9.61 8.96
CA THR A 73 -4.67 -9.89 8.85
C THR A 73 -5.49 -8.71 9.36
N LEU A 74 -6.75 -8.63 8.92
CA LEU A 74 -7.67 -7.56 9.30
C LEU A 74 -7.83 -7.42 10.82
N THR A 75 -7.86 -8.52 11.56
CA THR A 75 -8.04 -8.54 13.01
C THR A 75 -6.86 -7.94 13.79
N GLN A 76 -5.70 -7.80 13.15
CA GLN A 76 -4.52 -7.20 13.76
C GLN A 76 -4.51 -5.67 13.65
N ILE A 77 -5.32 -5.11 12.73
CA ILE A 77 -5.32 -3.68 12.41
C ILE A 77 -6.44 -2.99 13.16
N LYS A 78 -6.11 -1.88 13.82
CA LYS A 78 -7.05 -1.02 14.50
C LYS A 78 -6.87 0.43 14.06
N GLY A 79 -7.91 1.02 13.48
CA GLY A 79 -8.04 2.47 13.34
C GLY A 79 -8.12 3.12 14.71
N VAL A 80 -7.36 4.19 14.92
CA VAL A 80 -7.28 4.88 16.22
C VAL A 80 -7.39 6.38 16.05
N SER A 81 -7.94 7.06 17.06
CA SER A 81 -7.94 8.52 17.06
C SER A 81 -6.53 9.08 17.28
N GLN A 82 -6.31 10.34 16.89
CA GLN A 82 -5.07 11.07 17.18
C GLN A 82 -4.69 11.01 18.66
N GLN A 83 -5.66 11.14 19.56
CA GLN A 83 -5.44 11.08 21.01
C GLN A 83 -4.95 9.68 21.42
N GLN A 84 -5.61 8.62 20.96
CA GLN A 84 -5.23 7.24 21.25
C GLN A 84 -3.84 6.92 20.70
N PHE A 85 -3.53 7.38 19.48
CA PHE A 85 -2.22 7.22 18.87
C PHE A 85 -1.15 7.95 19.67
N THR A 86 -1.40 9.19 20.10
CA THR A 86 -0.45 9.99 20.88
C THR A 86 -0.17 9.34 22.24
N GLN A 87 -1.20 8.82 22.91
CA GLN A 87 -1.06 8.09 24.17
C GLN A 87 -0.25 6.80 23.99
N TRP A 88 -0.49 6.05 22.92
CA TRP A 88 0.32 4.89 22.58
C TRP A 88 1.78 5.28 22.31
N LEU A 89 2.03 6.33 21.52
CA LEU A 89 3.37 6.79 21.20
C LEU A 89 4.14 7.17 22.47
N GLN A 90 3.51 7.91 23.39
CA GLN A 90 4.11 8.34 24.65
C GLN A 90 4.48 7.17 25.59
N SER A 91 3.78 6.04 25.50
CA SER A 91 4.05 4.85 26.32
C SER A 91 4.96 3.82 25.64
N SER A 92 5.23 4.00 24.35
CA SER A 92 6.04 3.07 23.55
C SER A 92 7.56 3.30 23.70
N ALA A 93 8.35 2.32 23.26
CA ALA A 93 9.81 2.44 23.18
C ALA A 93 10.33 3.55 22.23
N ILE A 94 9.44 4.18 21.46
CA ILE A 94 9.75 5.24 20.49
C ILE A 94 9.16 6.59 20.89
N ALA A 95 8.79 6.78 22.16
CA ALA A 95 8.22 8.04 22.67
C ALA A 95 9.06 9.28 22.34
N SER A 96 10.38 9.16 22.27
CA SER A 96 11.28 10.27 21.90
C SER A 96 11.12 10.74 20.45
N ALA A 97 10.46 9.96 19.58
CA ALA A 97 10.08 10.39 18.23
C ALA A 97 8.97 11.45 18.22
N HIS A 98 8.25 11.66 19.33
CA HIS A 98 7.11 12.57 19.44
C HIS A 98 7.42 13.97 18.91
N GLN A 99 8.57 14.54 19.28
CA GLN A 99 8.95 15.88 18.81
C GLN A 99 9.10 15.96 17.29
N GLY A 100 9.69 14.91 16.69
CA GLY A 100 9.85 14.81 15.24
C GLY A 100 8.56 14.50 14.48
N LEU A 101 7.47 14.23 15.19
CA LEU A 101 6.14 13.93 14.64
C LEU A 101 5.11 15.03 14.88
N LEU A 102 5.46 16.12 15.60
CA LEU A 102 4.53 17.21 15.87
C LEU A 102 3.77 17.73 14.63
N PRO A 103 4.39 17.90 13.44
CA PRO A 103 3.65 18.39 12.28
C PRO A 103 2.51 17.46 11.84
N VAL A 104 2.72 16.13 11.85
CA VAL A 104 1.65 15.17 11.52
C VAL A 104 0.67 15.00 12.67
N LEU A 105 1.15 15.02 13.91
CA LEU A 105 0.33 14.89 15.11
C LEU A 105 -0.58 16.10 15.33
N ALA A 106 -0.23 17.30 14.86
CA ALA A 106 -1.05 18.50 14.98
C ALA A 106 -2.08 18.67 13.84
N ASN A 107 -2.00 17.83 12.80
CA ASN A 107 -2.86 17.94 11.63
C ASN A 107 -4.10 17.03 11.77
N THR A 108 -5.27 17.62 11.59
CA THR A 108 -6.57 16.94 11.75
C THR A 108 -6.93 16.01 10.60
N ALA A 109 -6.27 16.12 9.45
CA ALA A 109 -6.45 15.25 8.29
C ALA A 109 -5.48 14.06 8.27
N THR A 110 -4.74 13.86 9.36
CA THR A 110 -3.83 12.73 9.53
C THR A 110 -4.61 11.52 10.05
N GLU A 111 -4.42 10.39 9.39
CA GLU A 111 -5.06 9.12 9.77
C GLU A 111 -4.06 8.19 10.46
N TYR A 112 -4.55 7.38 11.41
CA TYR A 112 -3.70 6.57 12.29
C TYR A 112 -4.23 5.14 12.42
N ILE A 113 -3.33 4.17 12.24
CA ILE A 113 -3.61 2.78 12.58
C ILE A 113 -2.52 2.23 13.50
N ILE A 114 -2.92 1.28 14.36
CA ILE A 114 -2.01 0.45 15.14
C ILE A 114 -2.24 -1.00 14.72
N ILE A 115 -1.15 -1.69 14.39
CA ILE A 115 -1.14 -3.10 14.00
C ILE A 115 -0.40 -3.89 15.07
N SER A 116 -1.14 -4.74 15.78
CA SER A 116 -0.59 -5.54 16.89
C SER A 116 -0.15 -6.94 16.43
N ASN A 117 0.83 -7.51 17.13
CA ASN A 117 1.31 -8.88 16.93
C ASN A 117 1.84 -9.15 15.50
N VAL A 118 2.42 -8.15 14.86
CA VAL A 118 3.02 -8.28 13.53
C VAL A 118 4.28 -9.15 13.64
N THR A 119 4.37 -10.23 12.87
CA THR A 119 5.54 -11.11 12.90
C THR A 119 6.59 -10.63 11.91
N VAL A 120 7.77 -10.26 12.41
CA VAL A 120 8.91 -9.82 11.59
C VAL A 120 9.60 -11.02 10.96
N ARG A 121 9.71 -11.06 9.63
CA ARG A 121 10.28 -12.21 8.90
C ARG A 121 11.73 -12.50 9.29
N ALA A 122 12.54 -11.46 9.43
CA ALA A 122 13.96 -11.59 9.71
C ALA A 122 14.26 -12.23 11.08
N THR A 123 13.33 -12.17 12.03
CA THR A 123 13.57 -12.63 13.41
C THR A 123 12.53 -13.65 13.90
N GLY A 124 11.40 -13.81 13.22
CA GLY A 124 10.25 -14.58 13.67
C GLY A 124 9.52 -14.00 14.89
N LYS A 125 9.93 -12.81 15.37
CA LYS A 125 9.38 -12.22 16.59
C LYS A 125 8.19 -11.32 16.28
N GLN A 126 7.28 -11.21 17.24
CA GLN A 126 6.13 -10.31 17.17
C GLN A 126 6.47 -8.90 17.66
N THR A 127 5.89 -7.89 17.03
CA THR A 127 6.03 -6.46 17.34
C THR A 127 4.70 -5.73 17.12
N THR A 128 4.59 -4.52 17.67
CA THR A 128 3.55 -3.55 17.32
C THR A 128 4.11 -2.56 16.30
N VAL A 129 3.36 -2.37 15.21
CA VAL A 129 3.68 -1.39 14.18
C VAL A 129 2.55 -0.37 14.14
N ALA A 130 2.89 0.91 14.25
CA ALA A 130 1.92 1.98 14.02
C ALA A 130 2.20 2.65 12.67
N MET A 131 1.14 3.08 12.00
CA MET A 131 1.24 3.74 10.71
C MET A 131 0.43 5.03 10.70
N ILE A 132 0.98 6.04 10.04
CA ILE A 132 0.36 7.35 9.88
C ILE A 132 0.17 7.61 8.39
N GLY A 133 -1.05 7.90 7.97
CA GLY A 133 -1.36 8.38 6.63
C GLY A 133 -1.06 9.87 6.55
N VAL A 134 -0.04 10.25 5.78
CA VAL A 134 0.46 11.63 5.77
C VAL A 134 -0.39 12.49 4.82
N PRO A 135 -0.94 13.62 5.29
CA PRO A 135 -1.71 14.53 4.45
C PRO A 135 -0.80 15.19 3.40
N SER A 136 -1.36 15.52 2.24
CA SER A 136 -0.59 16.01 1.08
C SER A 136 0.21 17.26 1.37
N GLN A 137 -0.26 18.13 2.27
CA GLN A 137 0.43 19.35 2.69
C GLN A 137 1.78 19.07 3.39
N LEU A 138 1.98 17.87 3.92
CA LEU A 138 3.21 17.44 4.60
C LEU A 138 4.06 16.50 3.75
N THR A 139 3.64 16.23 2.50
CA THR A 139 4.43 15.46 1.54
C THR A 139 5.66 16.27 1.12
N GLY A 140 6.85 15.69 1.26
CA GLY A 140 8.14 16.36 1.12
C GLY A 140 8.95 16.25 2.41
N GLN A 141 8.39 16.74 3.52
CA GLN A 141 8.94 16.51 4.86
C GLN A 141 8.88 15.02 5.21
N TYR A 142 7.74 14.39 4.94
CA TYR A 142 7.55 12.95 5.05
C TYR A 142 7.17 12.36 3.69
N ALA A 143 7.27 11.04 3.58
CA ALA A 143 6.61 10.32 2.49
C ALA A 143 5.09 10.23 2.73
N GLU A 144 4.34 9.62 1.81
CA GLU A 144 2.86 9.51 1.94
C GLU A 144 2.40 8.71 3.17
N ALA A 145 3.29 7.94 3.79
CA ALA A 145 3.06 7.28 5.06
C ALA A 145 4.30 7.31 5.97
N ILE A 146 4.08 7.36 7.27
CA ILE A 146 5.12 7.16 8.30
C ILE A 146 4.84 5.85 9.01
N ILE A 147 5.87 5.02 9.15
CA ILE A 147 5.79 3.73 9.83
C ILE A 147 6.69 3.73 11.05
N LEU A 148 6.09 3.40 12.18
CA LEU A 148 6.69 3.39 13.50
C LEU A 148 6.75 1.93 13.97
N GLU A 149 7.95 1.37 14.09
CA GLU A 149 8.14 -0.02 14.55
C GLU A 149 8.68 -0.03 15.98
N GLU A 150 7.90 -0.58 16.91
CA GLU A 150 8.36 -0.82 18.27
C GLU A 150 9.28 -2.04 18.28
N LYS A 151 10.61 -1.83 18.23
CA LYS A 151 11.53 -2.97 18.20
C LYS A 151 11.42 -3.79 19.49
N SER A 152 10.87 -4.99 19.37
CA SER A 152 10.76 -5.92 20.48
C SER A 152 12.14 -6.51 20.81
N ASN A 153 12.51 -6.50 22.10
CA ASN A 153 13.74 -7.05 22.70
C ASN A 153 15.01 -6.19 22.65
N ILE A 154 14.89 -4.88 22.84
CA ILE A 154 16.06 -4.11 23.26
C ILE A 154 16.18 -4.26 24.79
N PRO A 155 17.33 -4.70 25.33
CA PRO A 155 17.56 -4.70 26.78
C PRO A 155 17.32 -3.31 27.36
N ALA A 156 16.61 -3.19 28.48
CA ALA A 156 16.34 -1.91 29.12
C ALA A 156 17.61 -1.08 29.46
N SER A 157 18.76 -1.75 29.57
CA SER A 157 20.07 -1.14 29.81
C SER A 157 20.77 -0.58 28.55
N MET A 158 20.26 -0.87 27.36
CA MET A 158 20.86 -0.41 26.11
C MET A 158 20.44 1.02 25.79
N GLN A 159 21.42 1.92 25.64
CA GLN A 159 21.13 3.26 25.13
C GLN A 159 20.67 3.19 23.68
N LEU A 160 19.54 3.85 23.42
CA LEU A 160 18.91 3.89 22.11
C LEU A 160 18.89 5.30 21.55
N LYS A 161 18.90 5.37 20.23
CA LYS A 161 18.51 6.57 19.47
C LYS A 161 17.42 6.22 18.49
N ILE A 162 16.60 7.20 18.14
CA ILE A 162 15.60 7.06 17.09
C ILE A 162 16.24 7.42 15.76
N CYS A 163 16.09 6.53 14.78
CA CYS A 163 16.45 6.81 13.41
C CYS A 163 15.19 7.11 12.61
N ILE A 164 15.24 8.18 11.82
CA ILE A 164 14.21 8.58 10.87
C ILE A 164 14.85 8.58 9.49
N TRP A 165 14.30 7.81 8.57
CA TRP A 165 14.82 7.75 7.19
C TRP A 165 13.70 7.39 6.21
N LYS A 166 13.90 7.66 4.93
CA LYS A 166 12.99 7.25 3.86
C LYS A 166 13.47 5.94 3.26
N LYS A 167 12.60 4.92 3.28
CA LYS A 167 12.84 3.60 2.68
C LYS A 167 11.96 3.44 1.46
N CYS A 168 12.54 3.06 0.33
CA CYS A 168 11.81 2.78 -0.90
C CYS A 168 11.96 1.29 -1.20
N THR A 169 10.87 0.62 -1.55
CA THR A 169 10.95 -0.75 -2.06
C THR A 169 10.99 -0.72 -3.59
N PRO A 170 11.44 -1.78 -4.26
CA PRO A 170 11.41 -1.85 -5.72
C PRO A 170 9.99 -1.83 -6.31
N TYR A 171 8.98 -2.15 -5.48
CA TYR A 171 7.60 -2.41 -5.91
C TYR A 171 6.59 -1.41 -5.33
N ALA A 172 7.02 -0.54 -4.41
CA ALA A 172 6.14 0.41 -3.74
C ALA A 172 6.79 1.78 -3.62
N LYS A 173 5.94 2.78 -3.38
CA LYS A 173 6.37 4.15 -3.08
C LYS A 173 7.21 4.19 -1.79
N CYS A 174 8.04 5.21 -1.67
CA CYS A 174 8.83 5.41 -0.47
C CYS A 174 7.93 5.64 0.76
N VAL A 175 8.36 5.17 1.92
CA VAL A 175 7.75 5.44 3.22
C VAL A 175 8.77 6.07 4.16
N THR A 176 8.32 6.94 5.07
CA THR A 176 9.19 7.39 6.16
C THR A 176 9.16 6.34 7.26
N ARG A 177 10.33 5.87 7.69
CA ARG A 177 10.51 4.90 8.76
C ARG A 177 11.00 5.59 10.01
N ILE A 178 10.46 5.17 11.15
CA ILE A 178 10.90 5.58 12.48
C ILE A 178 11.09 4.32 13.32
N ARG A 179 12.31 4.10 13.83
CA ARG A 179 12.65 2.91 14.59
C ARG A 179 13.76 3.19 15.60
N PRO A 180 13.76 2.52 16.77
CA PRO A 180 14.87 2.63 17.70
C PRO A 180 16.05 1.77 17.24
N PHE A 181 17.25 2.36 17.32
CA PHE A 181 18.54 1.72 17.06
C PHE A 181 19.45 1.85 18.28
N PRO A 182 20.36 0.90 18.51
CA PRO A 182 21.45 1.10 19.47
C PRO A 182 22.20 2.40 19.17
N ALA A 183 22.53 3.18 20.20
CA ALA A 183 23.13 4.51 20.04
C ALA A 183 24.43 4.49 19.19
N ASN A 184 25.19 3.41 19.30
CA ASN A 184 26.45 3.18 18.58
C ASN A 184 26.30 2.74 17.12
N VAL A 185 25.09 2.40 16.65
CA VAL A 185 24.84 1.98 15.26
C VAL A 185 24.46 3.19 14.41
N ALA A 186 25.05 3.39 13.24
CA ALA A 186 24.67 4.46 12.34
C ALA A 186 23.20 4.31 11.87
N CYS A 187 22.48 5.44 11.75
CA CYS A 187 21.14 5.39 11.18
C CYS A 187 21.21 5.01 9.69
N PRO A 188 20.20 4.28 9.16
CA PRO A 188 20.09 4.05 7.72
C PRO A 188 20.03 5.38 6.96
N THR A 189 20.59 5.39 5.75
CA THR A 189 20.50 6.53 4.84
C THR A 189 19.20 6.49 4.02
N ASP A 190 18.74 7.66 3.57
CA ASP A 190 17.57 7.78 2.72
C ASP A 190 17.78 7.09 1.35
N GLN A 191 16.80 6.30 0.93
CA GLN A 191 16.86 5.53 -0.32
C GLN A 191 16.08 6.18 -1.49
N CYS A 192 15.59 7.42 -1.32
CA CYS A 192 14.75 8.10 -2.32
C CYS A 192 15.44 8.35 -3.66
N ASN A 193 16.76 8.49 -3.68
CA ASN A 193 17.52 8.76 -4.90
C ASN A 193 17.92 7.49 -5.66
N VAL A 194 17.71 6.29 -5.08
CA VAL A 194 18.15 5.01 -5.66
C VAL A 194 17.05 4.38 -6.53
N ASN A 195 15.79 4.75 -6.30
CA ASN A 195 14.64 4.23 -7.03
C ASN A 195 13.91 5.37 -7.78
N ASN A 196 14.39 5.71 -8.97
CA ASN A 196 13.67 6.57 -9.93
C ASN A 196 12.33 5.92 -10.35
N PRO A 197 11.34 6.74 -10.77
CA PRO A 197 9.99 6.77 -10.21
C PRO A 197 9.27 5.42 -10.28
N CYS A 198 8.75 4.97 -9.13
CA CYS A 198 7.50 4.23 -8.94
C CYS A 198 6.88 3.63 -10.22
N VAL A 199 7.54 2.66 -10.86
CA VAL A 199 6.90 1.87 -11.91
C VAL A 199 6.04 0.85 -11.17
N MET A 200 4.72 0.95 -11.32
CA MET A 200 3.82 -0.14 -10.95
C MET A 200 4.26 -1.36 -11.77
N TYR A 201 5.07 -2.24 -11.16
CA TYR A 201 5.22 -3.59 -11.70
C TYR A 201 3.84 -4.25 -11.67
N ALA A 202 3.53 -4.96 -12.75
CA ALA A 202 2.25 -5.61 -12.98
C ALA A 202 1.79 -6.35 -11.72
N VAL A 203 0.73 -5.82 -11.13
CA VAL A 203 0.06 -6.44 -10.00
C VAL A 203 -0.45 -7.81 -10.45
N PRO A 204 -0.38 -8.87 -9.62
CA PRO A 204 -0.83 -10.20 -10.01
C PRO A 204 -2.22 -10.18 -10.67
N PRO A 205 -2.47 -10.99 -11.72
CA PRO A 205 -3.77 -11.05 -12.36
C PRO A 205 -4.87 -11.33 -11.32
N GLY A 206 -5.89 -10.47 -11.26
CA GLY A 206 -7.02 -10.60 -10.33
C GLY A 206 -7.04 -9.58 -9.17
N THR A 207 -6.02 -8.75 -9.00
CA THR A 207 -6.05 -7.68 -7.98
C THR A 207 -6.84 -6.47 -8.47
N THR A 208 -7.99 -6.21 -7.84
CA THR A 208 -8.78 -4.99 -8.09
C THR A 208 -8.21 -3.86 -7.23
N ILE A 209 -7.38 -2.99 -7.81
CA ILE A 209 -6.72 -1.92 -7.06
C ILE A 209 -7.66 -0.71 -6.96
N GLY A 210 -8.63 -0.78 -6.05
CA GLY A 210 -9.47 0.37 -5.67
C GLY A 210 -8.73 1.41 -4.80
N LEU A 211 -7.60 1.02 -4.20
CA LEU A 211 -6.76 1.87 -3.36
C LEU A 211 -5.32 1.87 -3.91
N ALA A 212 -4.89 2.99 -4.50
CA ALA A 212 -3.59 3.08 -5.17
C ALA A 212 -2.43 3.53 -4.26
N SER A 213 -2.70 3.98 -3.03
CA SER A 213 -1.69 4.53 -2.11
C SER A 213 -1.80 3.94 -0.71
N LEU A 214 -0.66 3.86 -0.01
CA LEU A 214 -0.62 3.38 1.37
C LEU A 214 -1.37 4.34 2.30
N ARG A 215 -1.34 5.65 2.02
CA ARG A 215 -2.13 6.65 2.73
C ARG A 215 -3.63 6.32 2.68
N SER A 216 -4.15 6.02 1.48
CA SER A 216 -5.57 5.68 1.29
C SER A 216 -5.95 4.38 1.98
N ALA A 217 -5.03 3.41 2.04
CA ALA A 217 -5.25 2.17 2.77
C ALA A 217 -5.31 2.39 4.29
N ILE A 218 -4.46 3.26 4.85
CA ILE A 218 -4.52 3.63 6.27
C ILE A 218 -5.86 4.30 6.60
N ALA A 219 -6.33 5.20 5.73
CA ALA A 219 -7.58 5.94 5.90
C ALA A 219 -8.86 5.09 5.82
N ALA A 220 -8.76 3.80 5.48
CA ALA A 220 -9.92 2.91 5.41
C ALA A 220 -10.36 2.39 6.79
N PHE A 221 -9.55 2.57 7.84
CA PHE A 221 -9.76 2.02 9.19
C PHE A 221 -10.15 3.08 10.21
#